data_AF-A0A379A9F6-F1
#
_entry.id   AF-A0A379A9F6-F1
#
_cell.length_a   1.000
_cell.length_b   1.000
_cell.length_c   1.000
_cell.angle_alpha   90.00
_cell.angle_beta   90.00
_cell.angle_gamma   90.00
#
_symmetry.space_group_name_H-M   'P 1'
#
loop_
_entity.id
_entity.type
_entity.pdbx_description
1 polymer ?
#
loop_
_entity_poly.entity_id
_entity_poly.type
_entity_poly.pdbx_seq_one_letter_code
_entity_poly.pdbx_strand_id
1 'polypeptide(L)'
;MARPIIAKAQVELALKVGADALCHGATGKGNDQVRFETTYTALAPQLKVVAPWREWNLRSREALLDYLKERNIPTTASLEKIYSRDENAWHISTEGGVLESPANAPNKDCWVWTVDPLEAPDQPEEVTVTV
;
A
#
# COMPACT_ATOMS: atom_id res chain seq x y z
N MET A 1 -7.49 5.60 6.40
CA MET A 1 -7.00 6.13 7.69
C MET A 1 -5.50 6.42 7.68
N ALA A 2 -4.63 5.47 7.33
CA ALA A 2 -3.18 5.66 7.41
C ALA A 2 -2.60 6.76 6.49
N ARG A 3 -3.14 6.93 5.27
CA ARG A 3 -2.54 7.80 4.24
C ARG A 3 -2.37 9.27 4.66
N PRO A 4 -3.37 9.96 5.22
CA PRO A 4 -3.18 11.31 5.74
C PRO A 4 -2.12 11.41 6.86
N ILE A 5 -2.00 10.39 7.71
CA ILE A 5 -1.00 10.35 8.79
C ILE A 5 0.41 10.25 8.20
N ILE A 6 0.61 9.35 7.23
CA ILE A 6 1.89 9.20 6.53
C ILE A 6 2.23 10.49 5.77
N ALA A 7 1.25 11.05 5.04
CA ALA A 7 1.44 12.26 4.26
C ALA A 7 1.85 13.46 5.13
N LYS A 8 1.21 13.62 6.29
CA LYS A 8 1.58 14.64 7.29
C LYS A 8 3.02 14.48 7.76
N ALA A 9 3.43 13.25 8.11
CA ALA A 9 4.80 12.99 8.52
C ALA A 9 5.82 13.30 7.40
N GLN A 10 5.50 12.98 6.15
CA GLN A 10 6.33 13.32 4.99
C GLN A 10 6.45 14.84 4.80
N VAL A 11 5.35 15.59 4.95
CA VAL A 11 5.35 17.05 4.88
C VAL A 11 6.21 17.66 5.99
N GLU A 12 6.02 17.22 7.23
CA GLU A 12 6.80 17.72 8.38
C GLU A 12 8.30 17.50 8.18
N LEU A 13 8.69 16.31 7.70
CA LEU A 13 10.09 16.02 7.41
C LEU A 13 10.62 16.85 6.24
N ALA A 14 9.86 16.96 5.15
CA ALA A 14 10.26 17.73 3.96
C ALA A 14 10.55 19.19 4.32
N LEU A 15 9.68 19.84 5.10
CA LEU A 15 9.88 21.21 5.56
C LEU A 15 11.11 21.32 6.49
N LYS A 16 11.31 20.35 7.38
CA LYS A 16 12.44 20.33 8.31
C LYS A 16 13.79 20.24 7.59
N VAL A 17 13.86 19.47 6.50
CA VAL A 17 15.12 19.28 5.75
C VAL A 17 15.29 20.26 4.59
N GLY A 18 14.31 21.14 4.37
CA GLY A 18 14.33 22.09 3.25
C GLY A 18 14.17 21.42 1.88
N ALA A 19 13.40 20.33 1.78
CA ALA A 19 13.12 19.67 0.51
C ALA A 19 12.18 20.52 -0.36
N ASP A 20 12.40 20.51 -1.68
CA ASP A 20 11.58 21.25 -2.65
C ASP A 20 10.34 20.48 -3.13
N ALA A 21 10.26 19.19 -2.82
CA ALA A 21 9.23 18.31 -3.34
C ALA A 21 8.87 17.15 -2.39
N LEU A 22 7.67 16.62 -2.58
CA LEU A 22 7.15 15.41 -1.95
C LEU A 22 6.97 14.33 -3.02
N CYS A 23 7.24 13.07 -2.67
CA CYS A 23 7.09 11.93 -3.57
C CYS A 23 6.21 10.84 -2.94
N HIS A 24 5.35 10.20 -3.73
CA HIS A 24 4.63 8.99 -3.31
C HIS A 24 4.61 7.95 -4.43
N GLY A 25 4.54 6.67 -4.05
CA GLY A 25 4.53 5.53 -4.97
C GLY A 25 3.14 4.98 -5.30
N ALA A 26 2.08 5.73 -5.04
CA ALA A 26 0.71 5.27 -5.33
C ALA A 26 0.48 5.20 -6.85
N THR A 27 -0.23 4.19 -7.33
CA THR A 27 -0.52 4.03 -8.75
C THR A 27 -1.55 5.06 -9.23
N GLY A 28 -1.56 5.34 -10.54
CA GLY A 28 -2.52 6.27 -11.15
C GLY A 28 -3.98 5.79 -11.19
N LYS A 29 -4.26 4.55 -10.78
CA LYS A 29 -5.61 3.95 -10.79
C LYS A 29 -6.24 3.87 -9.40
N GLY A 30 -5.43 3.94 -8.34
CA GLY A 30 -5.89 3.72 -6.97
C GLY A 30 -6.34 5.01 -6.27
N ASN A 31 -7.05 4.83 -5.17
CA ASN A 31 -7.51 5.94 -4.31
C ASN A 31 -6.37 6.62 -3.52
N ASP A 32 -5.26 5.93 -3.32
CA ASP A 32 -4.17 6.41 -2.47
C ASP A 32 -3.48 7.67 -3.01
N GLN A 33 -3.39 7.84 -4.34
CA GLN A 33 -2.85 9.07 -4.92
C GLN A 33 -3.65 10.29 -4.46
N VAL A 34 -4.99 10.20 -4.48
CA VAL A 34 -5.87 11.30 -4.04
C VAL A 34 -5.68 11.58 -2.56
N ARG A 35 -5.61 10.52 -1.73
CA ARG A 35 -5.44 10.65 -0.28
C ARG A 35 -4.12 11.33 0.09
N PHE A 36 -3.01 10.96 -0.56
CA PHE A 36 -1.71 11.61 -0.37
C PHE A 36 -1.74 13.05 -0.87
N GLU A 37 -2.16 13.28 -2.11
CA GLU A 37 -2.05 14.59 -2.77
C GLU A 37 -2.99 15.63 -2.18
N THR A 38 -4.20 15.26 -1.76
CA THR A 38 -5.09 16.17 -1.03
C THR A 38 -4.47 16.57 0.31
N THR A 39 -3.82 15.64 1.00
CA THR A 39 -3.15 15.95 2.28
C THR A 39 -1.91 16.83 2.08
N TYR A 40 -1.08 16.53 1.08
CA TYR A 40 0.06 17.36 0.71
C TYR A 40 -0.37 18.78 0.35
N THR A 41 -1.40 18.91 -0.50
CA THR A 41 -1.94 20.21 -0.92
C THR A 41 -2.50 20.98 0.27
N ALA A 42 -3.15 20.31 1.23
CA ALA A 42 -3.69 20.97 2.41
C ALA A 42 -2.62 21.46 3.39
N LEU A 43 -1.49 20.74 3.51
CA LEU A 43 -0.48 21.01 4.54
C LEU A 43 0.75 21.77 4.02
N ALA A 44 1.12 21.60 2.76
CA ALA A 44 2.27 22.24 2.13
C ALA A 44 2.04 22.46 0.62
N PRO A 45 1.08 23.31 0.22
CA PRO A 45 0.75 23.56 -1.19
C PRO A 45 1.91 24.13 -2.02
N GLN A 46 2.93 24.69 -1.36
CA GLN A 46 4.14 25.19 -2.02
C GLN A 46 5.10 24.09 -2.49
N LEU A 47 5.00 22.87 -1.96
CA LEU A 47 5.89 21.77 -2.32
C LEU A 47 5.37 21.08 -3.59
N LYS A 48 6.27 20.85 -4.55
CA LYS A 48 5.94 20.11 -5.76
C LYS A 48 5.64 18.65 -5.41
N VAL A 49 4.58 18.08 -5.95
CA VAL A 49 4.33 16.62 -5.86
C VAL A 49 4.96 15.92 -7.07
N VAL A 50 5.69 14.84 -6.80
CA VAL A 50 6.22 13.90 -7.80
C VAL A 50 5.53 12.55 -7.63
N ALA A 51 4.95 12.03 -8.71
CA ALA A 51 4.23 10.76 -8.69
C ALA A 51 4.73 9.87 -9.83
N PRO A 52 5.83 9.11 -9.64
CA PRO A 52 6.53 8.42 -10.73
C PRO A 52 5.63 7.52 -11.57
N TRP A 53 4.65 6.84 -10.95
CA TRP A 53 3.68 5.98 -11.64
C TRP A 53 2.82 6.69 -12.70
N ARG A 54 2.73 8.02 -12.67
CA ARG A 54 2.05 8.83 -13.69
C ARG A 54 3.01 9.43 -14.73
N GLU A 55 4.31 9.48 -14.44
CA GLU A 55 5.30 10.21 -15.23
C GLU A 55 6.19 9.28 -16.06
N TRP A 56 6.54 8.11 -15.51
CA TRP A 56 7.49 7.20 -16.15
C TRP A 56 6.84 6.21 -17.12
N ASN A 57 7.68 5.43 -17.81
CA ASN A 57 7.25 4.38 -18.74
C ASN A 57 7.39 2.95 -18.17
N LEU A 58 7.67 2.80 -16.87
CA LEU A 58 7.73 1.49 -16.20
C LEU A 58 6.31 1.02 -15.88
N ARG A 59 5.78 0.14 -16.72
CA ARG A 59 4.35 -0.23 -16.74
C ARG A 59 4.04 -1.65 -16.23
N SER A 60 5.07 -2.47 -16.00
CA SER A 60 4.90 -3.86 -15.58
C SER A 60 5.90 -4.24 -14.49
N ARG A 61 5.63 -5.36 -13.81
CA ARG A 61 6.49 -5.87 -12.74
C ARG A 61 7.83 -6.36 -13.31
N GLU A 62 7.80 -6.99 -14.46
CA GLU A 62 8.97 -7.40 -15.27
C GLU A 62 9.86 -6.18 -15.54
N ALA A 63 9.29 -5.11 -16.09
CA ALA A 63 10.03 -3.89 -16.41
C ALA A 63 10.66 -3.24 -15.15
N LEU A 64 9.99 -3.32 -14.00
CA LEU A 64 10.54 -2.85 -12.73
C LEU A 64 11.69 -3.74 -12.24
N LEU A 65 11.58 -5.06 -12.34
CA LEU A 65 12.65 -5.98 -11.96
C LEU A 65 13.88 -5.83 -12.86
N ASP A 66 13.69 -5.66 -14.16
CA ASP A 66 14.77 -5.38 -15.11
C ASP A 66 15.44 -4.04 -14.78
N TYR A 67 14.66 -2.99 -14.50
CA TYR A 67 15.18 -1.68 -14.10
C TYR A 67 16.08 -1.77 -12.85
N LEU A 68 15.66 -2.56 -11.84
CA LEU A 68 16.44 -2.80 -10.62
C LEU A 68 17.70 -3.61 -10.90
N LYS A 69 17.61 -4.66 -11.73
CA LYS A 69 18.73 -5.52 -12.12
C LYS A 69 19.81 -4.76 -12.87
N GLU A 70 19.43 -3.96 -13.87
CA GLU A 70 20.36 -3.11 -14.63
C GLU A 70 21.16 -2.15 -13.75
N ARG A 71 20.60 -1.74 -12.61
CA ARG A 71 21.19 -0.79 -11.66
C ARG A 71 21.81 -1.44 -10.44
N ASN A 72 21.84 -2.78 -10.38
CA ASN A 72 22.32 -3.54 -9.23
C ASN A 72 21.63 -3.15 -7.91
N ILE A 73 20.32 -2.86 -7.96
CA ILE A 73 19.52 -2.57 -6.77
C ILE A 73 18.95 -3.88 -6.24
N PRO A 74 19.32 -4.31 -5.01
CA PRO A 74 18.81 -5.57 -4.46
C PRO A 74 17.31 -5.48 -4.16
N THR A 75 16.57 -6.55 -4.42
CA THR A 75 15.14 -6.66 -4.12
C THR A 75 14.75 -8.09 -3.78
N THR A 76 13.76 -8.25 -2.91
CA THR A 76 13.10 -9.52 -2.61
C THR A 76 11.88 -9.77 -3.50
N ALA A 77 11.54 -8.81 -4.38
CA ALA A 77 10.42 -8.93 -5.28
C ALA A 77 10.68 -10.00 -6.36
N SER A 78 9.78 -10.97 -6.47
CA SER A 78 9.66 -11.94 -7.56
C SER A 78 8.59 -11.49 -8.55
N LEU A 79 8.54 -12.07 -9.77
CA LEU A 79 7.40 -11.89 -10.68
C LEU A 79 6.09 -12.41 -10.09
N GLU A 80 6.20 -13.51 -9.37
CA GLU A 80 5.08 -14.18 -8.74
C GLU A 80 4.68 -13.45 -7.45
N LYS A 81 3.69 -12.56 -7.56
CA LYS A 81 3.00 -11.99 -6.41
C LYS A 81 1.51 -12.08 -6.67
N ILE A 82 0.84 -12.97 -5.94
CA ILE A 82 -0.56 -13.32 -6.16
C ILE A 82 -1.49 -12.17 -5.73
N TYR A 83 -1.13 -11.44 -4.67
CA TYR A 83 -1.96 -10.37 -4.11
C TYR A 83 -1.22 -9.06 -3.86
N SER A 84 -1.95 -7.96 -4.05
CA SER A 84 -1.64 -6.66 -3.47
C SER A 84 -2.21 -6.64 -2.04
N ARG A 85 -1.40 -6.23 -1.07
CA ARG A 85 -1.79 -6.17 0.34
C ARG A 85 -1.35 -4.87 0.99
N ASP A 86 -2.21 -4.34 1.85
CA ASP A 86 -1.95 -3.18 2.70
C ASP A 86 -2.31 -3.55 4.14
N GLU A 87 -1.34 -3.47 5.04
CA GLU A 87 -1.45 -3.94 6.41
C GLU A 87 -0.99 -2.84 7.37
N ASN A 88 -1.74 -2.64 8.44
CA ASN A 88 -1.38 -1.79 9.57
C ASN A 88 -2.05 -2.36 10.83
N ALA A 89 -1.84 -1.80 12.03
CA ALA A 89 -2.42 -2.34 13.26
C ALA A 89 -3.97 -2.42 13.29
N TRP A 90 -4.65 -1.70 12.39
CA TRP A 90 -6.12 -1.66 12.34
C TRP A 90 -6.73 -2.70 11.41
N HIS A 91 -6.08 -2.98 10.28
CA HIS A 91 -6.60 -3.91 9.29
C HIS A 91 -5.52 -4.43 8.35
N ILE A 92 -5.86 -5.51 7.65
CA ILE A 92 -5.22 -5.92 6.41
C ILE A 92 -6.25 -5.89 5.27
N SER A 93 -5.88 -5.33 4.11
CA SER A 93 -6.64 -5.48 2.86
C SER A 93 -5.87 -6.34 1.88
N THR A 94 -6.59 -7.19 1.15
CA THR A 94 -6.05 -8.07 0.09
C THR A 94 -6.85 -7.85 -1.19
N GLU A 95 -6.17 -7.60 -2.31
CA GLU A 95 -6.76 -7.40 -3.64
C GLU A 95 -5.87 -8.04 -4.73
N GLY A 96 -6.33 -8.10 -5.97
CA GLY A 96 -5.58 -8.68 -7.08
C GLY A 96 -5.75 -10.20 -7.22
N GLY A 97 -5.07 -10.78 -8.21
CA GLY A 97 -5.08 -12.21 -8.44
C GLY A 97 -6.49 -12.75 -8.74
N VAL A 98 -6.85 -13.87 -8.09
CA VAL A 98 -8.17 -14.50 -8.28
C VAL A 98 -9.33 -13.60 -7.82
N LEU A 99 -9.07 -12.62 -6.94
CA LEU A 99 -10.09 -11.72 -6.39
C LEU A 99 -10.59 -10.66 -7.38
N GLU A 100 -9.90 -10.48 -8.51
CA GLU A 100 -10.33 -9.53 -9.56
C GLU A 100 -11.63 -9.98 -10.26
N SER A 101 -12.00 -11.25 -10.15
CA SER A 101 -13.30 -11.75 -10.59
C SER A 101 -14.20 -12.01 -9.40
N PRO A 102 -15.31 -11.26 -9.24
CA PRO A 102 -16.29 -11.49 -8.18
C PRO A 102 -16.97 -12.86 -8.21
N ALA A 103 -16.85 -13.60 -9.32
CA ALA A 103 -17.35 -14.97 -9.43
C ALA A 103 -16.45 -16.01 -8.75
N ASN A 104 -15.20 -15.66 -8.44
CA ASN A 104 -14.27 -16.55 -7.77
C ASN A 104 -14.46 -16.46 -6.25
N ALA A 105 -14.42 -17.61 -5.57
CA ALA A 105 -14.24 -17.64 -4.13
C ALA A 105 -12.79 -17.26 -3.77
N PRO A 106 -12.56 -16.58 -2.62
CA PRO A 106 -11.21 -16.38 -2.11
C PRO A 106 -10.55 -17.73 -1.78
N ASN A 107 -9.25 -17.84 -1.99
CA ASN A 107 -8.46 -18.99 -1.55
C ASN A 107 -7.91 -18.78 -0.13
N LYS A 108 -7.34 -19.83 0.48
CA LYS A 108 -6.88 -19.79 1.88
C LYS A 108 -5.79 -18.73 2.10
N ASP A 109 -4.94 -18.49 1.11
CA ASP A 109 -3.89 -17.47 1.11
C ASP A 109 -4.41 -16.03 0.99
N CYS A 110 -5.71 -15.79 0.79
CA CYS A 110 -6.29 -14.44 0.94
C CYS A 110 -6.21 -13.93 2.38
N TRP A 111 -6.29 -14.84 3.36
CA TRP A 111 -6.41 -14.55 4.78
C TRP A 111 -5.05 -14.62 5.48
N VAL A 112 -4.72 -13.60 6.27
CA VAL A 112 -3.40 -13.48 6.93
C VAL A 112 -3.52 -13.54 8.45
N TRP A 113 -4.55 -12.89 9.02
CA TRP A 113 -4.72 -12.77 10.47
C TRP A 113 -5.79 -13.68 11.04
N THR A 114 -6.73 -14.12 10.21
CA THR A 114 -7.90 -14.89 10.64
C THR A 114 -7.80 -16.31 10.14
N VAL A 115 -8.20 -17.25 10.99
CA VAL A 115 -8.46 -18.63 10.58
C VAL A 115 -9.82 -18.75 9.92
N ASP A 116 -10.01 -19.80 9.11
CA ASP A 116 -11.34 -20.18 8.65
C ASP A 116 -12.22 -20.47 9.87
N PRO A 117 -13.47 -19.97 9.95
CA PRO A 117 -14.37 -20.31 11.04
C PRO A 117 -14.56 -21.81 11.27
N LEU A 118 -14.42 -22.64 10.23
CA LEU A 118 -14.45 -24.11 10.33
C LEU A 118 -13.21 -24.71 11.00
N GLU A 119 -12.12 -23.94 11.08
CA GLU A 119 -10.86 -24.29 11.77
C GLU A 119 -10.72 -23.57 13.12
N ALA A 120 -11.74 -22.81 13.56
CA ALA A 120 -11.70 -22.09 14.83
C ALA A 120 -11.77 -23.05 16.05
N PRO A 121 -11.21 -22.67 17.21
CA PRO A 121 -11.32 -23.48 18.42
C PRO A 121 -12.78 -23.67 18.87
N ASP A 122 -13.11 -24.88 19.35
CA ASP A 122 -14.44 -25.19 19.91
C ASP A 122 -14.72 -24.47 21.24
N GLN A 123 -13.67 -23.96 21.89
CA GLN A 123 -13.78 -23.26 23.18
C GLN A 123 -13.81 -21.74 22.95
N PRO A 124 -14.83 -21.03 23.47
CA PRO A 124 -14.90 -19.58 23.33
C PRO A 124 -13.86 -18.88 24.22
N GLU A 125 -13.46 -17.68 23.80
CA GLU A 125 -12.65 -16.75 24.60
C GLU A 125 -13.53 -15.60 25.10
N GLU A 126 -13.63 -15.43 26.42
CA GLU A 126 -14.31 -14.27 27.00
C GLU A 126 -13.37 -13.07 27.04
N VAL A 127 -13.79 -11.98 26.41
CA VAL A 127 -13.06 -10.70 26.39
C VAL A 127 -13.91 -9.59 26.99
N THR A 128 -13.31 -8.77 27.86
CA THR A 128 -13.96 -7.56 28.41
C THR A 128 -13.25 -6.33 27.87
N VAL A 129 -14.01 -5.42 27.25
CA VAL A 129 -13.52 -4.13 26.76
C VAL A 129 -14.19 -3.03 27.57
N THR A 130 -13.40 -2.14 28.16
CA THR A 130 -13.88 -0.91 28.81
C THR A 130 -13.57 0.27 27.89
N VAL A 131 -14.58 1.09 27.62
CA VAL A 131 -14.49 2.27 26.74
C VAL A 131 -14.66 3.54 27.56
#